data_AF-A0A7J7XKA3-F1
#
_entry.id   AF-A0A7J7XKA3-F1
#
_cell.length_a   1.000
_cell.length_b   1.000
_cell.length_c   1.000
_cell.angle_alpha   90.00
_cell.angle_beta   90.00
_cell.angle_gamma   90.00
#
_symmetry.space_group_name_H-M   'P 1'
#
loop_
_entity.id
_entity.type
_entity.pdbx_description
1 polymer ?
#
loop_
_entity_poly.entity_id
_entity_poly.type
_entity_poly.pdbx_seq_one_letter_code
_entity_poly.pdbx_strand_id
1 'polypeptide(L)'
;MTVVYGVTRYGGRLQIEKRLRELSDFPQEFVWQASHYLVRQVFNSLQEMFSSTRAIQRWLTESARLIARSGLAVEWVTPLGIPIIQPYHHDSKVSISGGIQSLTFCSSGDTNQKPNTLKQKNGFPPNFIHSLDSSHMMLTALHCYRKGLTFVSVHDCFWTHAADVAVMNQVCREQFVRLHSQPILHDLSRFLVERYCSGPRSTNAQVAKLQEMLLSVPKTGTFDLDQVKHSTYFFS
;
A
#
# COMPACT_ATOMS: atom_id res chain seq x y z
N MET A 1 -5.25 11.10 -5.87
CA MET A 1 -5.74 9.73 -5.67
C MET A 1 -4.62 8.69 -5.78
N THR A 2 -3.96 8.55 -6.93
CA THR A 2 -3.10 7.38 -7.22
C THR A 2 -1.72 7.38 -6.56
N VAL A 3 -1.28 8.49 -5.96
CA VAL A 3 0.04 8.61 -5.30
C VAL A 3 0.16 7.69 -4.08
N VAL A 4 -0.91 7.55 -3.30
CA VAL A 4 -0.97 6.62 -2.16
C VAL A 4 -0.82 5.17 -2.61
N TYR A 5 -1.21 4.89 -3.86
CA TYR A 5 -1.12 3.58 -4.51
C TYR A 5 0.20 3.37 -5.29
N GLY A 6 1.24 4.14 -4.97
CA GLY A 6 2.58 3.93 -5.51
C GLY A 6 2.86 4.58 -6.87
N VAL A 7 2.00 5.50 -7.33
CA VAL A 7 2.30 6.27 -8.54
C VAL A 7 3.56 7.12 -8.35
N THR A 8 4.50 6.96 -9.27
CA THR A 8 5.73 7.74 -9.34
C THR A 8 5.50 9.06 -10.09
N ARG A 9 6.47 9.98 -10.04
CA ARG A 9 6.44 11.21 -10.86
C ARG A 9 6.25 10.91 -12.36
N TYR A 10 6.78 9.78 -12.85
CA TYR A 10 6.58 9.36 -14.23
C TYR A 10 5.11 9.02 -14.51
N GLY A 11 4.50 8.17 -13.69
CA GLY A 11 3.09 7.81 -13.83
C GLY A 11 2.15 9.01 -13.64
N GLY A 12 2.45 9.88 -12.66
CA GLY A 12 1.67 11.10 -12.43
C GLY A 12 1.76 12.09 -13.60
N ARG A 13 2.94 12.23 -14.21
CA ARG A 13 3.13 13.06 -15.41
C ARG A 13 2.25 12.57 -16.56
N LEU A 14 2.20 11.26 -16.82
CA LEU A 14 1.34 10.68 -17.86
C LEU A 14 -0.15 10.91 -17.58
N GLN A 15 -0.57 10.82 -16.31
CA GLN A 15 -1.96 11.11 -15.91
C GLN A 15 -2.32 12.58 -16.16
N ILE A 16 -1.43 13.51 -15.81
CA ILE A 16 -1.63 14.95 -16.06
C ILE A 16 -1.60 15.24 -17.57
N GLU A 17 -0.65 14.66 -18.30
CA GLU A 17 -0.55 14.80 -19.75
C GLU A 17 -1.86 14.41 -20.44
N LYS A 18 -2.44 13.27 -20.06
CA LYS A 18 -3.72 12.80 -20.59
C LYS A 18 -4.84 13.84 -20.38
N ARG A 19 -4.92 14.45 -19.20
CA ARG A 19 -5.94 15.47 -18.88
C ARG A 19 -5.70 16.79 -19.62
N LEU A 20 -4.45 17.22 -19.78
CA LEU A 20 -4.12 18.44 -20.54
C LEU A 20 -4.48 18.32 -22.03
N ARG A 21 -4.35 17.12 -22.62
CA ARG A 21 -4.74 16.86 -24.01
C ARG A 21 -6.24 16.94 -24.27
N GLU A 22 -7.06 16.77 -23.23
CA GLU A 22 -8.51 16.85 -23.31
C GLU A 22 -9.02 18.31 -23.27
N LEU A 23 -8.16 19.27 -22.93
CA LEU A 23 -8.48 20.70 -22.87
C LEU A 23 -8.17 21.35 -24.22
N SER A 24 -9.21 21.66 -25.00
CA SER A 24 -9.08 22.34 -26.30
C SER A 24 -8.42 23.72 -26.19
N ASP A 25 -8.67 24.41 -25.08
CA ASP A 25 -8.24 25.79 -24.87
C ASP A 25 -6.80 25.87 -24.30
N PHE A 26 -6.20 24.71 -24.00
CA PHE A 26 -4.82 24.63 -23.53
C PHE A 26 -3.85 24.53 -24.72
N PRO A 27 -2.75 25.32 -24.77
CA PRO A 27 -1.79 25.25 -25.87
C PRO A 27 -1.07 23.89 -25.90
N GLN A 28 -1.32 23.11 -26.94
CA GLN A 28 -0.92 21.70 -27.02
C GLN A 28 0.60 21.51 -27.12
N GLU A 29 1.33 22.53 -27.60
CA GLU A 29 2.79 22.58 -27.66
C GLU A 29 3.45 22.49 -26.27
N PHE A 30 2.79 22.99 -25.22
CA PHE A 30 3.33 23.01 -23.86
C PHE A 30 2.96 21.79 -23.03
N VAL A 31 2.15 20.87 -23.54
CA VAL A 31 1.62 19.72 -22.77
C VAL A 31 2.73 18.92 -22.08
N TRP A 32 3.84 18.66 -22.77
CA TRP A 32 4.94 17.90 -22.20
C TRP A 32 5.65 18.67 -21.06
N GLN A 33 5.97 19.94 -21.29
CA GLN A 33 6.65 20.78 -20.30
C GLN A 33 5.75 21.08 -19.09
N ALA A 34 4.48 21.40 -19.35
CA ALA A 34 3.47 21.67 -18.33
C ALA A 34 3.20 20.42 -17.47
N SER A 35 3.03 19.25 -18.07
CA SER A 35 2.84 18.00 -17.30
C SER A 35 4.03 17.70 -16.37
N HIS A 36 5.25 17.98 -16.81
CA HIS A 36 6.46 17.79 -16.00
C HIS A 36 6.56 18.81 -14.86
N TYR A 37 6.19 20.07 -15.10
CA TYR A 37 6.11 21.09 -14.05
C TYR A 37 5.02 20.77 -13.03
N LEU A 38 3.79 20.49 -13.50
CA LEU A 38 2.64 20.23 -12.64
C LEU A 38 2.84 18.99 -11.78
N VAL A 39 3.41 17.90 -12.31
CA VAL A 39 3.68 16.73 -11.47
C VAL A 39 4.67 17.04 -10.34
N ARG A 40 5.66 17.91 -10.58
CA ARG A 40 6.58 18.34 -9.52
C ARG A 40 5.84 19.15 -8.46
N GLN A 41 4.98 20.09 -8.87
CA GLN A 41 4.20 20.90 -7.93
C GLN A 41 3.23 20.05 -7.12
N VAL A 42 2.47 19.14 -7.76
CA VAL A 42 1.56 18.22 -7.07
C VAL A 42 2.30 17.40 -6.01
N PHE A 43 3.46 16.82 -6.35
CA PHE A 43 4.23 16.05 -5.38
C PHE A 43 4.79 16.93 -4.25
N ASN A 44 5.19 18.17 -4.53
CA ASN A 44 5.65 19.10 -3.50
C ASN A 44 4.51 19.48 -2.55
N SER A 45 3.33 19.82 -3.07
CA SER A 45 2.15 20.13 -2.27
C SER A 45 1.72 18.94 -1.41
N LEU A 46 1.72 17.72 -1.95
CA LEU A 46 1.41 16.52 -1.16
C LEU A 46 2.44 16.28 -0.05
N GLN A 47 3.72 16.59 -0.28
CA GLN A 47 4.76 16.46 0.73
C GLN A 47 4.60 17.46 1.88
N GLU A 48 4.13 18.67 1.57
CA GLU A 48 3.85 19.71 2.56
C GLU A 48 2.60 19.38 3.37
N MET A 49 1.52 18.95 2.70
CA MET A 49 0.24 18.66 3.34
C MET A 49 0.25 17.38 4.21
N PHE A 50 1.03 16.36 3.84
CA PHE A 50 0.96 15.03 4.46
C PHE A 50 2.31 14.51 4.97
N SER A 51 2.96 15.28 5.85
CA SER A 51 4.26 14.96 6.44
C SER A 51 4.27 13.61 7.19
N SER A 52 3.23 13.33 8.00
CA SER A 52 3.10 12.07 8.74
C SER A 52 2.92 10.85 7.82
N THR A 53 2.06 10.97 6.80
CA THR A 53 1.86 9.91 5.78
C THR A 53 3.17 9.60 5.07
N ARG A 54 3.95 10.63 4.74
CA ARG A 54 5.27 10.46 4.12
C ARG A 54 6.25 9.74 5.03
N ALA A 55 6.24 10.01 6.33
CA ALA A 55 7.09 9.32 7.29
C ALA A 55 6.78 7.81 7.33
N ILE A 56 5.48 7.44 7.38
CA ILE A 56 5.02 6.05 7.32
C ILE A 56 5.40 5.40 5.98
N GLN A 57 5.13 6.06 4.86
CA GLN A 57 5.48 5.54 3.54
C GLN A 57 6.99 5.28 3.41
N ARG A 58 7.83 6.19 3.92
CA ARG A 58 9.29 6.02 3.94
C ARG A 58 9.71 4.86 4.83
N TRP A 59 9.13 4.75 6.02
CA TRP A 59 9.41 3.67 6.96
C TRP A 59 9.08 2.30 6.35
N LEU A 60 7.89 2.15 5.74
CA LEU A 60 7.50 0.93 5.02
C LEU A 60 8.47 0.65 3.85
N THR A 61 8.75 1.64 3.00
CA THR A 61 9.61 1.48 1.82
C THR A 61 11.03 1.03 2.18
N GLU A 62 11.66 1.67 3.17
CA GLU A 62 13.02 1.30 3.57
C GLU A 62 13.06 -0.05 4.31
N SER A 63 12.04 -0.38 5.10
CA SER A 63 11.90 -1.70 5.73
C SER A 63 11.84 -2.81 4.68
N ALA A 64 10.94 -2.67 3.70
CA ALA A 64 10.82 -3.63 2.60
C ALA A 64 12.10 -3.73 1.75
N ARG A 65 12.81 -2.62 1.53
CA ARG A 65 14.10 -2.63 0.84
C ARG A 65 15.15 -3.45 1.58
N LEU A 66 15.24 -3.32 2.91
CA LEU A 66 16.21 -4.05 3.72
C LEU A 66 15.86 -5.54 3.82
N ILE A 67 14.58 -5.86 4.01
CA ILE A 67 14.06 -7.24 3.97
C ILE A 67 14.40 -7.88 2.63
N ALA A 68 14.02 -7.27 1.51
CA ALA A 68 14.29 -7.84 0.18
C ALA A 68 15.79 -7.98 -0.14
N ARG A 69 16.66 -7.11 0.41
CA ARG A 69 18.12 -7.24 0.27
C ARG A 69 18.71 -8.44 1.02
N SER A 70 18.07 -8.88 2.11
CA SER A 70 18.42 -10.13 2.80
C SER A 70 17.96 -11.39 2.03
N GLY A 71 17.28 -11.22 0.90
CA GLY A 71 16.84 -12.32 0.03
C GLY A 71 15.49 -12.91 0.43
N LEU A 72 14.71 -12.22 1.28
CA LEU A 72 13.38 -12.66 1.71
C LEU A 72 12.29 -11.74 1.14
N ALA A 73 11.14 -12.31 0.79
CA ALA A 73 9.97 -11.52 0.41
C ALA A 73 9.35 -10.86 1.64
N VAL A 74 8.66 -9.73 1.43
CA VAL A 74 7.93 -9.06 2.51
C VAL A 74 6.60 -9.79 2.78
N GLU A 75 6.36 -10.07 4.04
CA GLU A 75 5.21 -10.78 4.58
C GLU A 75 4.65 -9.98 5.77
N TRP A 76 3.33 -9.99 5.95
CA TRP A 76 2.68 -9.46 7.16
C TRP A 76 1.33 -10.13 7.37
N VAL A 77 0.70 -9.84 8.51
CA VAL A 77 -0.64 -10.33 8.84
C VAL A 77 -1.54 -9.12 9.06
N THR A 78 -2.75 -9.14 8.49
CA THR A 78 -3.74 -8.06 8.71
C THR A 78 -4.28 -8.09 10.14
N PRO A 79 -4.90 -7.00 10.64
CA PRO A 79 -5.57 -7.01 11.94
C PRO A 79 -6.69 -8.06 12.08
N LEU A 80 -7.16 -8.65 10.97
CA LEU A 80 -8.13 -9.75 10.95
C LEU A 80 -7.47 -11.15 10.89
N GLY A 81 -6.15 -11.24 10.98
CA GLY A 81 -5.43 -12.52 10.97
C GLY A 81 -5.16 -13.10 9.58
N ILE A 82 -5.29 -12.31 8.51
CA ILE A 82 -5.06 -12.80 7.13
C ILE A 82 -3.58 -12.60 6.77
N PRO A 83 -2.83 -13.67 6.45
CA PRO A 83 -1.43 -13.53 6.03
C PRO A 83 -1.34 -13.01 4.59
N ILE A 84 -0.44 -12.05 4.36
CA ILE A 84 -0.18 -11.44 3.05
C ILE A 84 1.31 -11.58 2.73
N ILE A 85 1.62 -11.99 1.50
CA ILE A 85 2.99 -12.19 0.99
C ILE A 85 3.12 -11.46 -0.35
N GLN A 86 4.18 -10.67 -0.52
CA GLN A 86 4.47 -10.04 -1.81
C GLN A 86 5.15 -11.04 -2.76
N PRO A 87 4.54 -11.40 -3.91
CA PRO A 87 5.05 -12.46 -4.79
C PRO A 87 6.20 -12.01 -5.69
N TYR A 88 6.76 -10.81 -5.49
CA TYR A 88 7.67 -10.20 -6.43
C TYR A 88 9.07 -10.80 -6.35
N HIS A 89 9.34 -11.75 -7.24
CA HIS A 89 10.65 -12.37 -7.45
C HIS A 89 11.19 -12.02 -8.86
N HIS A 90 12.48 -12.24 -9.09
CA HIS A 90 13.04 -12.15 -10.43
C HIS A 90 12.56 -13.31 -11.29
N ASP A 91 12.34 -13.06 -12.58
CA ASP A 91 11.93 -14.12 -13.51
C ASP A 91 13.09 -15.11 -13.70
N SER A 92 12.78 -16.40 -13.69
CA SER A 92 13.74 -17.44 -14.05
C SER A 92 13.75 -17.60 -15.57
N LYS A 93 14.94 -17.48 -16.17
CA LYS A 93 15.14 -17.75 -17.60
C LYS A 93 15.66 -19.17 -17.74
N VAL A 94 14.85 -20.05 -18.33
CA VAL A 94 15.27 -21.39 -18.71
C VAL A 94 15.56 -21.38 -20.20
N SER A 95 16.84 -21.44 -20.56
CA SER A 95 17.24 -21.60 -21.97
C SER A 95 17.46 -23.08 -22.26
N ILE A 96 16.71 -23.61 -23.23
CA ILE A 96 16.85 -24.96 -23.73
C ILE A 96 17.61 -24.86 -25.05
N SER A 97 18.86 -25.33 -25.05
CA SER A 97 19.69 -25.44 -26.25
C SER A 97 19.28 -26.68 -27.05
N GLY A 98 18.70 -26.47 -28.23
CA GLY A 98 18.68 -27.46 -29.30
C GLY A 98 19.83 -27.19 -30.27
N GLY A 99 20.37 -28.24 -30.91
CA GLY A 99 21.60 -28.15 -31.71
C GLY A 99 21.65 -27.05 -32.78
N ILE A 100 20.49 -26.60 -33.30
CA ILE A 100 20.38 -25.50 -34.30
C ILE A 100 19.56 -24.30 -33.78
N GLN A 101 18.77 -24.45 -32.71
CA GLN A 101 17.94 -23.38 -32.14
C GLN A 101 17.93 -23.45 -30.62
N SER A 102 18.05 -22.30 -29.96
CA SER A 102 17.84 -22.18 -28.52
C SER A 102 16.48 -21.54 -28.23
N LEU A 103 15.67 -22.19 -27.40
CA LEU A 103 14.39 -21.67 -26.91
C LEU A 103 14.58 -21.14 -25.49
N THR A 104 14.28 -19.87 -25.25
CA THR A 104 14.30 -19.28 -23.90
C THR A 104 12.88 -19.12 -23.38
N PHE A 105 12.57 -19.81 -22.29
CA PHE A 105 11.35 -19.63 -21.52
C PHE A 105 11.63 -18.71 -20.33
N CYS A 106 10.77 -17.71 -20.13
CA CYS A 106 10.74 -16.92 -18.91
C CYS A 106 9.60 -17.44 -18.03
N SER A 107 9.92 -18.04 -16.88
CA SER A 107 8.90 -18.35 -15.88
C SER A 107 8.79 -17.18 -14.91
N SER A 108 7.64 -16.52 -14.94
CA SER A 108 7.28 -15.46 -14.00
C SER A 108 6.57 -16.06 -12.79
N GLY A 109 7.06 -15.77 -11.59
CA GLY A 109 6.42 -16.18 -10.33
C GLY A 109 7.07 -17.34 -9.57
N ASP A 110 8.27 -17.77 -9.96
CA ASP A 110 9.05 -18.75 -9.19
C ASP A 110 9.51 -18.13 -7.85
N THR A 111 8.90 -18.58 -6.74
CA THR A 111 9.21 -18.13 -5.37
C THR A 111 10.59 -18.58 -4.88
N ASN A 112 11.25 -19.49 -5.59
CA ASN A 112 12.64 -19.87 -5.29
C ASN A 112 13.66 -18.84 -5.82
N GLN A 113 13.24 -17.94 -6.71
CA GLN A 113 14.13 -16.89 -7.21
C GLN A 113 14.35 -15.82 -6.15
N LYS A 114 15.41 -15.03 -6.31
CA LYS A 114 15.66 -13.91 -5.40
C LYS A 114 14.53 -12.87 -5.51
N PRO A 115 14.08 -12.28 -4.38
CA PRO A 115 13.08 -11.23 -4.40
C PRO A 115 13.52 -10.02 -5.23
N ASN A 116 12.61 -9.49 -6.04
CA ASN A 116 12.85 -8.26 -6.79
C ASN A 116 12.76 -7.06 -5.84
N THR A 117 13.90 -6.57 -5.37
CA THR A 117 13.98 -5.50 -4.36
C THR A 117 13.22 -4.24 -4.76
N LEU A 118 13.19 -3.88 -6.05
CA LEU A 118 12.51 -2.68 -6.52
C LEU A 118 10.99 -2.83 -6.43
N LYS A 119 10.45 -3.98 -6.86
CA LYS A 119 9.01 -4.26 -6.78
C LYS A 119 8.54 -4.46 -5.34
N GLN A 120 9.31 -5.17 -4.52
CA GLN A 120 9.04 -5.36 -3.08
C GLN A 120 8.92 -3.99 -2.37
N LYS A 121 9.97 -3.15 -2.45
CA LYS A 121 9.96 -1.86 -1.73
C LYS A 121 8.88 -0.89 -2.21
N ASN A 122 8.62 -0.82 -3.52
CA ASN A 122 7.65 0.11 -4.07
C ASN A 122 6.21 -0.38 -3.87
N GLY A 123 6.01 -1.70 -3.84
CA GLY A 123 4.71 -2.33 -3.66
C GLY A 123 4.29 -2.46 -2.20
N PHE A 124 5.21 -2.43 -1.24
CA PHE A 124 4.86 -2.69 0.16
C PHE A 124 3.91 -1.62 0.75
N PRO A 125 4.21 -0.31 0.65
CA PRO A 125 3.28 0.71 1.16
C PRO A 125 1.86 0.60 0.57
N PRO A 126 1.64 0.54 -0.76
CA PRO A 126 0.29 0.46 -1.30
C PRO A 126 -0.40 -0.86 -0.95
N ASN A 127 0.30 -2.00 -1.00
CA ASN A 127 -0.32 -3.28 -0.65
C ASN A 127 -0.70 -3.34 0.84
N PHE A 128 0.09 -2.71 1.72
CA PHE A 128 -0.22 -2.62 3.14
C PHE A 128 -1.50 -1.81 3.38
N ILE A 129 -1.63 -0.62 2.77
CA ILE A 129 -2.85 0.19 2.86
C ILE A 129 -4.06 -0.56 2.29
N HIS A 130 -3.94 -1.19 1.12
CA HIS A 130 -5.01 -2.01 0.56
C HIS A 130 -5.44 -3.17 1.48
N SER A 131 -4.51 -3.74 2.24
CA SER A 131 -4.85 -4.78 3.22
C SER A 131 -5.64 -4.23 4.42
N LEU A 132 -5.42 -2.96 4.79
CA LEU A 132 -6.22 -2.27 5.81
C LEU A 132 -7.59 -1.86 5.29
N ASP A 133 -7.68 -1.34 4.06
CA ASP A 133 -8.95 -1.00 3.42
C ASP A 133 -9.84 -2.26 3.28
N SER A 134 -9.23 -3.38 2.88
CA SER A 134 -9.88 -4.69 2.85
C SER A 134 -10.38 -5.12 4.24
N SER A 135 -9.56 -4.94 5.28
CA SER A 135 -9.94 -5.25 6.67
C SER A 135 -11.11 -4.39 7.14
N HIS A 136 -11.12 -3.10 6.82
CA HIS A 136 -12.21 -2.18 7.13
C HIS A 136 -13.50 -2.55 6.40
N MET A 137 -13.42 -2.88 5.11
CA MET A 137 -14.54 -3.36 4.31
C MET A 137 -15.12 -4.65 4.91
N MET A 138 -14.28 -5.64 5.22
CA MET A 138 -14.72 -6.91 5.81
C MET A 138 -15.42 -6.71 7.17
N LEU A 139 -14.84 -5.88 8.04
CA LEU A 139 -15.46 -5.54 9.33
C LEU A 139 -16.82 -4.87 9.15
N THR A 140 -16.92 -3.92 8.21
CA THR A 140 -18.16 -3.21 7.90
C THR A 140 -19.21 -4.19 7.38
N ALA A 141 -18.86 -5.07 6.44
CA ALA A 141 -19.74 -6.09 5.89
C ALA A 141 -20.30 -7.02 6.98
N LEU A 142 -19.44 -7.55 7.85
CA LEU A 142 -19.83 -8.45 8.94
C LEU A 142 -20.79 -7.78 9.92
N HIS A 143 -20.55 -6.52 10.29
CA HIS A 143 -21.40 -5.81 11.24
C HIS A 143 -22.72 -5.34 10.60
N CYS A 144 -22.71 -4.96 9.32
CA CYS A 144 -23.92 -4.70 8.55
C CYS A 144 -24.80 -5.95 8.47
N TYR A 145 -24.21 -7.12 8.18
CA TYR A 145 -24.93 -8.39 8.13
C TYR A 145 -25.61 -8.73 9.46
N ARG A 146 -24.92 -8.52 10.59
CA ARG A 146 -25.51 -8.72 11.94
C ARG A 146 -26.69 -7.78 12.24
N LYS A 147 -26.76 -6.64 11.56
CA LYS A 147 -27.88 -5.68 11.64
C LYS A 147 -28.97 -5.96 10.58
N GLY A 148 -28.83 -7.01 9.78
CA GLY A 148 -29.81 -7.40 8.75
C GLY A 148 -29.68 -6.67 7.43
N LEU A 149 -28.57 -5.96 7.19
CA LEU A 149 -28.36 -5.21 5.94
C LEU A 149 -27.80 -6.12 4.84
N THR A 150 -28.29 -5.94 3.63
CA THR A 150 -27.59 -6.41 2.42
C THR A 150 -26.41 -5.47 2.15
N PHE A 151 -25.21 -6.01 2.03
CA PHE A 151 -23.98 -5.25 1.79
C PHE A 151 -23.20 -5.85 0.63
N VAL A 152 -22.77 -4.99 -0.30
CA VAL A 152 -21.77 -5.33 -1.31
C VAL A 152 -20.74 -4.20 -1.40
N SER A 153 -19.54 -4.51 -1.87
CA SER A 153 -18.47 -3.52 -1.99
C SER A 153 -17.71 -3.65 -3.30
N VAL A 154 -17.36 -2.49 -3.87
CA VAL A 154 -16.34 -2.39 -4.92
C VAL A 154 -15.17 -1.61 -4.31
N HIS A 155 -14.24 -2.34 -3.68
CA HIS A 155 -13.14 -1.77 -2.89
C HIS A 155 -13.64 -0.77 -1.83
N ASP A 156 -13.39 0.52 -2.02
CA ASP A 156 -13.74 1.64 -1.14
C ASP A 156 -15.17 2.18 -1.37
N CYS A 157 -15.92 1.61 -2.31
CA CYS A 157 -17.33 1.92 -2.52
C CYS A 157 -18.23 0.88 -1.83
N PHE A 158 -19.01 1.32 -0.83
CA PHE A 158 -19.90 0.45 -0.06
C PHE A 158 -21.36 0.65 -0.45
N TRP A 159 -22.05 -0.43 -0.80
CA TRP A 159 -23.41 -0.39 -1.33
C TRP A 159 -24.37 -1.17 -0.44
N THR A 160 -25.57 -0.63 -0.28
CA THR A 160 -26.69 -1.24 0.44
C THR A 160 -28.00 -0.69 -0.15
N HIS A 161 -29.16 -1.12 0.38
CA HIS A 161 -30.44 -0.55 -0.04
C HIS A 161 -30.60 0.89 0.47
N ALA A 162 -31.35 1.72 -0.26
CA ALA A 162 -31.54 3.14 0.09
C ALA A 162 -32.08 3.35 1.52
N ALA A 163 -32.90 2.43 2.04
CA ALA A 163 -33.44 2.48 3.39
C ALA A 163 -32.36 2.35 4.49
N ASP A 164 -31.23 1.72 4.17
CA ASP A 164 -30.23 1.29 5.15
C ASP A 164 -28.96 2.14 5.16
N VAL A 165 -28.85 3.13 4.27
CA VAL A 165 -27.65 3.96 4.07
C VAL A 165 -27.19 4.63 5.37
N ALA A 166 -28.12 5.13 6.17
CA ALA A 166 -27.80 5.76 7.45
C ALA A 166 -27.13 4.78 8.43
N VAL A 167 -27.66 3.54 8.51
CA VAL A 167 -27.13 2.49 9.38
C VAL A 167 -25.77 2.01 8.87
N MET A 168 -25.62 1.81 7.55
CA MET A 168 -24.34 1.43 6.94
C MET A 168 -23.26 2.48 7.22
N ASN A 169 -23.56 3.77 7.08
CA ASN A 169 -22.60 4.85 7.34
C ASN A 169 -22.17 4.91 8.81
N GLN A 170 -23.10 4.66 9.74
CA GLN A 170 -22.76 4.52 11.15
C GLN A 170 -21.78 3.35 11.38
N VAL A 171 -22.11 2.16 10.86
CA VAL A 171 -21.26 0.97 10.99
C VAL A 171 -19.88 1.20 10.35
N CYS A 172 -19.83 1.80 9.17
CA CYS A 172 -18.60 2.13 8.45
C CYS A 172 -17.66 2.97 9.31
N ARG A 173 -18.14 4.10 9.87
CA ARG A 173 -17.34 4.98 10.72
C ARG A 173 -16.93 4.29 12.02
N GLU A 174 -17.84 3.54 12.65
CA GLU A 174 -17.54 2.77 13.86
C GLU A 174 -16.43 1.76 13.63
N GLN A 175 -16.48 0.98 12.54
CA GLN A 175 -15.47 -0.02 12.24
C GLN A 175 -14.14 0.60 11.82
N PHE A 176 -14.15 1.76 11.14
CA PHE A 176 -12.93 2.50 10.83
C PHE A 176 -12.19 2.93 12.10
N VAL A 177 -12.93 3.55 13.04
CA VAL A 177 -12.36 3.96 14.33
C VAL A 177 -11.83 2.74 15.08
N ARG A 178 -12.63 1.67 15.22
CA ARG A 178 -12.19 0.46 15.92
C ARG A 178 -10.94 -0.18 15.33
N LEU A 179 -10.82 -0.20 14.00
CA LEU A 179 -9.65 -0.72 13.30
C LEU A 179 -8.41 0.12 13.64
N HIS A 180 -8.49 1.43 13.43
CA HIS A 180 -7.36 2.34 13.60
C HIS A 180 -7.06 2.73 15.06
N SER A 181 -7.93 2.39 16.01
CA SER A 181 -7.63 2.44 17.45
C SER A 181 -6.63 1.36 17.88
N GLN A 182 -6.43 0.31 17.08
CA GLN A 182 -5.39 -0.69 17.35
C GLN A 182 -4.00 -0.13 17.04
N PRO A 183 -2.94 -0.59 17.73
CA PRO A 183 -1.58 -0.13 17.50
C PRO A 183 -0.95 -0.78 16.25
N ILE A 184 -1.62 -0.67 15.09
CA ILE A 184 -1.35 -1.39 13.83
C ILE A 184 0.14 -1.35 13.44
N LEU A 185 0.78 -0.17 13.45
CA LEU A 185 2.19 -0.04 13.05
C LEU A 185 3.15 -0.67 14.06
N HIS A 186 2.81 -0.65 15.36
CA HIS A 186 3.60 -1.33 16.37
C HIS A 186 3.45 -2.84 16.28
N ASP A 187 2.24 -3.34 16.00
CA ASP A 187 1.99 -4.76 15.76
C ASP A 187 2.75 -5.26 14.53
N LEU A 188 2.69 -4.50 13.43
CA LEU A 188 3.48 -4.77 12.24
C LEU A 188 4.99 -4.76 12.55
N SER A 189 5.49 -3.75 13.27
CA SER A 189 6.89 -3.65 13.65
C SER A 189 7.35 -4.88 14.45
N ARG A 190 6.58 -5.28 15.47
CA ARG A 190 6.86 -6.49 16.27
C ARG A 190 6.90 -7.75 15.41
N PHE A 191 5.89 -7.93 14.56
CA PHE A 191 5.83 -9.06 13.64
C PHE A 191 7.06 -9.12 12.72
N LEU A 192 7.44 -7.99 12.11
CA LEU A 192 8.59 -7.94 11.20
C LEU A 192 9.91 -8.22 11.93
N VAL A 193 10.08 -7.70 13.16
CA VAL A 193 11.28 -7.99 13.97
C VAL A 193 11.34 -9.49 14.28
N GLU A 194 10.25 -10.08 14.76
CA GLU A 194 10.20 -11.50 15.07
C GLU A 194 10.49 -12.37 13.83
N ARG A 195 9.87 -12.02 12.70
CA ARG A 195 9.96 -12.80 11.46
C ARG A 195 11.33 -12.71 10.78
N TYR A 196 11.99 -11.55 10.82
CA TYR A 196 13.19 -11.27 10.02
C TYR A 196 14.47 -11.09 10.84
N CYS A 197 14.39 -10.83 12.15
CA CYS A 197 15.56 -10.58 13.00
C CYS A 197 15.88 -11.73 13.97
N SER A 198 14.95 -12.64 14.27
CA SER A 198 15.12 -13.69 15.30
C SER A 198 15.88 -14.97 14.85
N GLY A 199 16.42 -15.01 13.63
CA GLY A 199 17.08 -16.21 13.09
C GLY A 199 18.60 -16.29 13.35
N PRO A 200 19.25 -17.46 13.17
CA PRO A 200 20.69 -17.67 13.36
C PRO A 200 21.59 -16.85 12.42
N ARG A 201 21.02 -16.08 11.49
CA ARG A 201 21.69 -15.08 10.64
C ARG A 201 21.78 -13.69 11.29
N SER A 202 21.38 -13.54 12.55
CA SER A 202 21.19 -12.26 13.28
C SER A 202 22.47 -11.49 13.60
N THR A 203 23.65 -12.12 13.49
CA THR A 203 24.94 -11.49 13.81
C THR A 203 25.47 -10.57 12.71
N ASN A 204 24.80 -10.47 11.56
CA ASN A 204 25.20 -9.60 10.48
C ASN A 204 24.80 -8.14 10.74
N ALA A 205 25.71 -7.19 10.46
CA ALA A 205 25.45 -5.75 10.56
C ALA A 205 24.19 -5.29 9.79
N GLN A 206 23.78 -6.03 8.75
CA GLN A 206 22.55 -5.78 8.00
C GLN A 206 21.28 -6.06 8.82
N VAL A 207 21.29 -7.07 9.69
CA VAL A 207 20.15 -7.41 10.55
C VAL A 207 20.00 -6.38 11.66
N ALA A 208 21.11 -5.91 12.25
CA ALA A 208 21.09 -4.82 13.22
C ALA A 208 20.48 -3.53 12.62
N LYS A 209 20.89 -3.17 11.40
CA LYS A 209 20.32 -2.02 10.67
C LYS A 209 18.84 -2.22 10.35
N LEU A 210 18.43 -3.43 9.96
CA LEU A 210 17.01 -3.74 9.74
C LEU A 210 16.22 -3.58 11.04
N GLN A 211 16.71 -4.13 12.14
CA GLN A 211 16.05 -4.05 13.45
C GLN A 211 15.89 -2.60 13.91
N GLU A 212 16.93 -1.75 13.78
CA GLU A 212 16.85 -0.32 14.08
C GLU A 212 15.78 0.38 13.22
N MET A 213 15.72 0.07 11.92
CA MET A 213 14.70 0.60 11.02
C MET A 213 13.28 0.13 11.40
N LEU A 214 13.11 -1.13 11.79
CA LEU A 214 11.80 -1.67 12.17
C LEU A 214 11.31 -1.10 13.50
N LEU A 215 12.20 -0.89 14.46
CA LEU A 215 11.86 -0.32 15.78
C LEU A 215 11.61 1.20 15.75
N SER A 216 12.11 1.91 14.73
CA SER A 216 11.88 3.35 14.53
C SER A 216 10.50 3.66 13.92
N VAL A 217 9.45 3.16 14.58
CA VAL A 217 8.05 3.39 14.17
C VAL A 217 7.72 4.89 14.21
N PRO A 218 7.15 5.46 13.13
CA PRO A 218 6.75 6.86 13.10
C PRO A 218 5.77 7.24 14.22
N LYS A 219 5.96 8.42 14.82
CA LYS A 219 5.10 8.92 15.89
C LYS A 219 3.70 9.26 15.39
N THR A 220 2.70 8.99 16.22
CA THR A 220 1.32 9.41 15.98
C THR A 220 1.18 10.93 16.12
N GLY A 221 0.23 11.50 15.38
CA GLY A 221 -0.16 12.90 15.54
C GLY A 221 -1.10 13.12 16.73
N THR A 222 -1.74 14.28 16.76
CA THR A 222 -2.69 14.70 17.80
C THR A 222 -4.16 14.57 17.38
N PHE A 223 -4.43 14.05 16.19
CA PHE A 223 -5.80 13.89 15.68
C PHE A 223 -6.58 12.89 16.53
N ASP A 224 -7.73 13.32 17.03
CA ASP A 224 -8.67 12.46 17.75
C ASP A 224 -9.49 11.63 16.75
N LEU A 225 -9.27 10.32 16.77
CA LEU A 225 -9.88 9.37 15.85
C LEU A 225 -11.41 9.28 16.04
N ASP A 226 -11.93 9.58 17.25
CA ASP A 226 -13.37 9.52 17.51
C ASP A 226 -14.17 10.58 16.72
N GLN A 227 -13.51 11.63 16.22
CA GLN A 227 -14.14 12.61 15.32
C GLN A 227 -14.67 11.98 14.04
N VAL A 228 -14.11 10.86 13.57
CA VAL A 228 -14.57 10.16 12.36
C VAL A 228 -16.02 9.70 12.48
N LYS A 229 -16.47 9.31 13.69
CA LYS A 229 -17.87 8.89 13.93
C LYS A 229 -18.88 9.98 13.59
N HIS A 230 -18.48 11.24 13.69
CA HIS A 230 -19.32 12.41 13.47
C HIS A 230 -19.12 13.06 12.09
N SER A 231 -18.20 12.53 11.27
CA SER A 231 -17.88 13.12 9.98
C SER A 231 -18.85 12.68 8.88
N THR A 232 -19.74 13.60 8.48
CA THR A 232 -20.73 13.37 7.41
C THR A 232 -20.05 12.97 6.10
N TYR A 233 -18.98 13.66 5.71
CA TYR A 233 -18.28 13.48 4.43
C TYR A 233 -17.15 12.44 4.47
N PHE A 234 -17.05 11.64 5.55
CA PHE A 234 -16.07 10.56 5.61
C PHE A 234 -16.36 9.47 4.56
N PHE A 235 -17.63 9.07 4.45
CA PHE A 235 -18.19 8.20 3.42
C PHE A 235 -19.54 8.80 3.02
N SER A 236 -19.67 9.20 1.76
CA SER A 236 -20.83 9.89 1.21
C SER A 236 -21.08 9.51 -0.23
#